data_AF-A0A956T9S4-F1
#
_entry.id   AF-A0A956T9S4-F1
#
_cell.length_a   1.000
_cell.length_b   1.000
_cell.length_c   1.000
_cell.angle_alpha   90.00
_cell.angle_beta   90.00
_cell.angle_gamma   90.00
#
_symmetry.space_group_name_H-M   'P 1'
#
loop_
_entity.id
_entity.type
_entity.pdbx_description
1 polymer ?
#
loop_
_entity_poly.entity_id
_entity_poly.type
_entity_poly.pdbx_seq_one_letter_code
_entity_poly.pdbx_strand_id
1 'polypeptide(L)'
;VVREHEVGHVVVGLPMRTDGGQGALVPDIRKFIKRLQAEVPVGVSWEDERYTSQVAEQALRAAGKKPSRDKGLVDKTAAALILQQYLDRLSAT
;
A
#
# COMPACT_ATOMS: atom_id res chain seq x y z
N VAL A 1 -10.86 12.01 5.25
CA VAL A 1 -9.50 11.39 5.25
C VAL A 1 -8.36 12.38 5.11
N VAL A 2 -7.88 12.78 3.92
CA VAL A 2 -6.63 13.60 3.81
C VAL A 2 -6.71 14.91 4.59
N ARG A 3 -7.76 15.71 4.36
CA ARG A 3 -7.98 16.96 5.11
C ARG A 3 -8.30 16.74 6.58
N GLU A 4 -9.08 15.70 6.86
CA GLU A 4 -9.58 15.37 8.21
C GLU A 4 -8.48 14.89 9.16
N HIS A 5 -7.47 14.19 8.63
CA HIS A 5 -6.34 13.68 9.40
C HIS A 5 -5.04 14.45 9.13
N GLU A 6 -5.12 15.60 8.46
CA GLU A 6 -3.97 16.45 8.14
C GLU A 6 -2.80 15.67 7.49
N VAL A 7 -3.14 14.74 6.59
CA VAL A 7 -2.17 13.86 5.95
C VAL A 7 -1.25 14.68 5.05
N GLY A 8 0.06 14.69 5.32
CA GLY A 8 1.05 15.43 4.54
C GLY A 8 1.53 14.75 3.27
N HIS A 9 1.34 13.43 3.13
CA HIS A 9 1.74 12.67 1.94
C HIS A 9 0.94 11.36 1.84
N VAL A 10 0.62 10.95 0.62
CA VAL A 10 -0.11 9.70 0.33
C VAL A 10 0.81 8.71 -0.37
N VAL A 11 0.76 7.45 0.04
CA VAL A 11 1.49 6.35 -0.60
C VAL A 11 0.48 5.33 -1.12
N VAL A 12 0.64 4.90 -2.38
CA VAL A 12 -0.25 3.94 -3.04
C VAL A 12 0.55 2.68 -3.41
N GLY A 13 0.06 1.50 -3.04
CA GLY A 13 0.63 0.23 -3.47
C GLY A 13 0.50 0.02 -4.98
N LEU A 14 1.56 -0.51 -5.61
CA LEU A 14 1.57 -0.95 -6.99
C LEU A 14 1.81 -2.47 -7.02
N PRO A 15 0.85 -3.26 -7.53
CA PRO A 15 0.93 -4.72 -7.56
C PRO A 15 1.89 -5.16 -8.67
N MET A 16 3.18 -5.12 -8.36
CA MET A 16 4.22 -5.66 -9.22
C MET A 16 4.18 -7.19 -9.14
N ARG A 17 4.56 -7.84 -10.24
CA ARG A 17 4.68 -9.30 -10.31
C ARG A 17 5.99 -9.75 -9.66
N THR A 18 6.04 -11.00 -9.23
CA THR A 18 7.23 -11.58 -8.56
C THR A 18 8.51 -11.49 -9.41
N ASP A 19 8.38 -11.50 -10.74
CA ASP A 19 9.47 -11.32 -11.72
C ASP A 19 9.90 -9.86 -11.93
N GLY A 20 9.32 -8.90 -11.19
CA GLY A 20 9.56 -7.47 -11.34
C GLY A 20 8.76 -6.82 -12.49
N GLY A 21 7.96 -7.60 -13.21
CA GLY A 21 7.05 -7.10 -14.23
C GLY A 21 5.85 -6.35 -13.64
N GLN A 22 5.13 -5.62 -14.48
CA GLN A 22 3.91 -4.92 -14.08
C GLN A 22 2.73 -5.92 -14.00
N GLY A 23 1.97 -5.88 -12.91
CA GLY A 23 0.70 -6.59 -12.81
C GLY A 23 -0.36 -6.00 -13.75
N ALA A 24 -1.41 -6.77 -14.07
CA ALA A 24 -2.47 -6.35 -14.99
C ALA A 24 -3.18 -5.06 -14.55
N LEU A 25 -3.22 -4.78 -13.24
CA LEU A 25 -3.87 -3.60 -12.67
C LEU A 25 -2.99 -2.35 -12.61
N VAL A 26 -1.68 -2.49 -12.87
CA VAL A 26 -0.72 -1.37 -12.80
C VAL A 26 -1.12 -0.18 -13.67
N PRO A 27 -1.59 -0.34 -14.92
CA PRO A 27 -2.02 0.79 -15.75
C PRO A 27 -3.18 1.57 -15.12
N ASP A 28 -4.15 0.88 -14.53
CA ASP A 28 -5.32 1.52 -13.94
C ASP A 28 -5.02 2.16 -12.59
N ILE A 29 -4.14 1.54 -11.78
CA ILE A 29 -3.63 2.15 -10.55
C ILE A 29 -2.81 3.41 -10.86
N ARG A 30 -2.00 3.40 -11.93
CA ARG A 30 -1.29 4.62 -12.38
C ARG A 30 -2.24 5.74 -12.79
N LYS A 31 -3.33 5.42 -13.49
CA LYS A 31 -4.39 6.41 -13.80
C LYS A 31 -5.04 6.93 -12.53
N PHE A 32 -5.32 6.04 -11.57
CA PHE A 32 -5.87 6.42 -10.26
C PHE A 32 -4.93 7.36 -9.51
N ILE A 33 -3.63 7.05 -9.43
CA ILE A 33 -2.62 7.92 -8.80
C ILE A 33 -2.61 9.30 -9.45
N LYS A 34 -2.63 9.38 -10.80
CA LYS A 34 -2.67 10.66 -11.52
C LYS A 34 -3.93 11.47 -11.18
N ARG A 35 -5.09 10.81 -11.11
CA ARG A 35 -6.34 11.47 -10.71
C ARG A 35 -6.24 11.93 -9.26
N LEU A 36 -5.74 11.10 -8.36
CA LEU A 36 -5.58 11.43 -6.95
C LEU A 36 -4.66 12.64 -6.76
N GLN A 37 -3.53 12.69 -7.46
CA GLN A 37 -2.59 13.83 -7.46
C GLN A 37 -3.25 15.15 -7.88
N ALA A 38 -4.27 15.12 -8.75
CA ALA A 38 -5.00 16.32 -9.14
C ALA A 38 -6.05 16.75 -8.10
N GLU A 39 -6.52 15.82 -7.25
CA GLU A 39 -7.61 16.03 -6.30
C GLU A 39 -7.12 16.38 -4.89
N VAL A 40 -5.93 15.91 -4.49
CA VAL A 40 -5.39 16.15 -3.15
C VAL A 40 -4.27 17.20 -3.17
N PRO A 41 -4.19 18.07 -2.15
CA PRO A 41 -3.19 19.14 -2.10
C PRO A 41 -1.80 18.66 -1.64
N VAL A 42 -1.58 17.35 -1.56
CA VAL A 42 -0.38 16.74 -0.98
C VAL A 42 0.31 15.81 -1.96
N GLY A 43 1.59 15.53 -1.70
CA GLY A 43 2.35 14.58 -2.52
C GLY A 43 1.70 13.20 -2.54
N VAL A 44 1.73 12.56 -3.71
CA VAL A 44 1.31 11.17 -3.87
C VAL A 44 2.46 10.39 -4.49
N SER A 45 2.98 9.42 -3.76
CA SER A 45 3.97 8.46 -4.22
C SER A 45 3.37 7.07 -4.34
N TRP A 46 4.13 6.14 -4.92
CA TRP A 46 3.76 4.75 -4.98
C TRP A 46 4.89 3.88 -4.46
N GLU A 47 4.53 2.69 -3.99
CA GLU A 47 5.45 1.67 -3.54
C GLU A 47 5.15 0.31 -4.14
N ASP A 48 6.18 -0.51 -4.24
CA ASP A 48 6.05 -1.88 -4.67
C ASP A 48 5.30 -2.72 -3.61
N GLU A 49 4.13 -3.25 -3.98
CA GLU A 49 3.25 -4.00 -3.08
C GLU A 49 3.54 -5.51 -3.06
N ARG A 50 4.64 -5.98 -3.64
CA ARG A 50 4.93 -7.42 -3.70
C ARG A 50 4.92 -8.08 -2.32
N TYR A 51 4.17 -9.18 -2.24
CA TYR A 51 4.02 -10.05 -1.06
C TYR A 51 3.36 -9.40 0.17
N THR A 52 2.94 -8.14 0.13
CA THR A 52 2.42 -7.43 1.32
C THR A 52 1.17 -8.11 1.90
N SER A 53 0.25 -8.58 1.06
CA SER A 53 -0.95 -9.29 1.51
C SER A 53 -0.60 -10.64 2.16
N GLN A 54 0.38 -11.37 1.62
CA GLN A 54 0.82 -12.64 2.19
C GLN A 54 1.52 -12.44 3.53
N VAL A 55 2.39 -11.42 3.64
CA VAL A 55 3.06 -11.04 4.87
C VAL A 55 2.05 -10.57 5.91
N ALA A 56 1.06 -9.77 5.51
CA ALA A 56 -0.04 -9.32 6.36
C ALA A 56 -0.85 -10.51 6.91
N GLU A 57 -1.25 -11.46 6.07
CA GLU A 57 -1.95 -12.66 6.53
C GLU A 57 -1.11 -13.48 7.51
N GLN A 58 0.18 -13.66 7.25
CA GLN A 58 1.10 -14.37 8.13
C GLN A 58 1.25 -13.68 9.49
N ALA A 59 1.43 -12.35 9.50
CA ALA A 59 1.53 -11.56 10.71
C ALA A 59 0.24 -11.66 11.56
N LEU A 60 -0.92 -11.59 10.92
CA LEU A 60 -2.22 -11.75 11.59
C LEU A 60 -2.42 -13.16 12.16
N ARG A 61 -2.02 -14.21 11.42
CA ARG A 61 -2.05 -15.60 11.94
C ARG A 61 -1.12 -15.75 13.14
N ALA A 62 0.09 -15.20 13.09
CA ALA A 62 1.04 -15.22 14.20
C ALA A 62 0.49 -14.50 15.44
N ALA A 63 -0.29 -13.44 15.25
CA ALA A 63 -1.03 -12.74 16.31
C ALA A 63 -2.32 -13.46 16.76
N GLY A 64 -2.54 -14.72 16.37
CA GLY A 64 -3.69 -15.53 16.75
C GLY A 64 -5.01 -15.12 16.09
N LYS A 65 -4.97 -14.27 15.04
CA LYS A 65 -6.16 -13.87 14.27
C LYS A 65 -6.43 -14.85 13.12
N LYS A 66 -7.65 -14.81 12.59
CA LYS A 66 -8.07 -15.60 11.42
C LYS A 66 -8.30 -14.67 10.22
N PRO A 67 -7.29 -14.44 9.35
CA PRO A 67 -7.39 -13.52 8.22
C PRO A 67 -8.55 -13.82 7.26
N SER A 68 -8.88 -15.11 7.10
CA SER A 68 -9.99 -15.57 6.26
C SER A 68 -11.36 -15.05 6.71
N ARG A 69 -11.49 -14.62 7.97
CA ARG A 69 -12.74 -14.06 8.52
C ARG A 69 -12.76 -12.53 8.50
N ASP A 70 -11.63 -11.87 8.23
CA ASP A 70 -11.51 -10.41 8.29
C ASP A 70 -10.55 -9.89 7.21
N LYS A 71 -11.08 -9.77 5.98
CA LYS A 71 -10.34 -9.19 4.85
C LYS A 71 -9.98 -7.72 5.10
N GLY A 72 -10.83 -6.97 5.79
CA GLY A 72 -10.57 -5.56 6.09
C GLY A 72 -9.34 -5.37 6.99
N LEU A 73 -9.12 -6.30 7.92
CA LEU A 73 -7.90 -6.30 8.75
C LEU A 73 -6.65 -6.65 7.94
N VAL A 74 -6.76 -7.57 6.97
CA VAL A 74 -5.66 -7.88 6.03
C VAL A 74 -5.29 -6.64 5.22
N ASP A 75 -6.28 -5.96 4.63
CA ASP A 75 -6.05 -4.77 3.80
C ASP A 75 -5.40 -3.64 4.59
N LYS A 76 -5.85 -3.38 5.83
CA LYS A 76 -5.24 -2.39 6.73
C LYS A 76 -3.79 -2.74 7.08
N THR A 77 -3.53 -4.03 7.35
CA THR A 77 -2.19 -4.50 7.68
C THR A 77 -1.27 -4.40 6.47
N ALA A 78 -1.75 -4.75 5.27
CA ALA A 78 -1.00 -4.58 4.02
C ALA A 78 -0.69 -3.11 3.75
N ALA A 79 -1.66 -2.20 3.92
CA ALA A 79 -1.45 -0.76 3.79
C ALA A 79 -0.37 -0.22 4.75
N ALA A 80 -0.36 -0.70 6.00
CA ALA A 80 0.67 -0.33 6.97
C ALA A 80 2.07 -0.84 6.54
N LEU A 81 2.17 -2.06 5.99
CA LEU A 81 3.42 -2.61 5.48
C LEU A 81 3.95 -1.82 4.27
N ILE A 82 3.08 -1.41 3.35
CA ILE A 82 3.45 -0.56 2.20
C ILE A 82 4.02 0.77 2.70
N LEU A 83 3.37 1.40 3.68
CA LEU A 83 3.86 2.64 4.26
C LEU A 83 5.20 2.45 4.96
N GLN A 84 5.38 1.36 5.71
CA GLN A 84 6.66 1.05 6.35
C GLN A 84 7.79 0.91 5.31
N GLN A 85 7.54 0.18 4.22
CA GLN A 85 8.53 0.04 3.12
C GLN A 85 8.91 1.38 2.50
N TYR A 86 7.93 2.27 2.28
CA TYR A 86 8.19 3.63 1.80
C TYR A 86 9.12 4.40 2.75
N LEU A 87 8.81 4.39 4.05
CA LEU A 87 9.57 5.11 5.07
C LEU A 87 10.98 4.54 5.23
N ASP A 88 11.12 3.22 5.22
CA ASP A 88 12.42 2.54 5.29
C ASP A 88 13.31 2.96 4.11
N ARG A 89 12.75 2.98 2.89
CA ARG A 89 13.45 3.42 1.68
C ARG A 89 13.90 4.89 1.76
N LEU A 90 13.06 5.77 2.33
CA LEU A 90 13.42 7.17 2.55
C LEU A 90 14.53 7.32 3.60
N SER A 91 14.52 6.48 4.65
CA SER A 91 15.51 6.54 5.73
C SER A 91 16.88 5.94 5.34
N ALA A 92 16.91 5.08 4.34
CA ALA A 92 18.12 4.42 3.84
C ALA A 92 18.93 5.30 2.85
N THR A 93 18.47 6.51 2.57
CA THR A 93 19.10 7.49 1.67
C THR A 93 19.58 8.70 2.46
#